data_AF-A0A0K0PUN9-F1
#
_entry.id   AF-A0A0K0PUN9-F1
#
_cell.length_a   1.000
_cell.length_b   1.000
_cell.length_c   1.000
_cell.angle_alpha   90.00
_cell.angle_beta   90.00
_cell.angle_gamma   90.00
#
_symmetry.space_group_name_H-M   'P 1'
#
loop_
_entity.id
_entity.type
_entity.pdbx_description
1 polymer ?
#
loop_
_entity_poly.entity_id
_entity_poly.type
_entity_poly.pdbx_seq_one_letter_code
_entity_poly.pdbx_strand_id
1 'polypeptide(L)'
;MIKMWHFQVIFPLVCIFVQVYTQSETEVDLLAAIGLPDPSKGVTYDVGLEGFPAFKLDKSSYIRKAAETYFTDRIGKINDFAIGITVKVFSKDGILFAVKNIYETVIAFGVRITATGNGKHNVILYYKEDHQYGQMSVTIGNF
;
A
#
# COMPACT_ATOMS: atom_id res chain seq x y z
N MET A 1 -1.74 -7.87 -25.37
CA MET A 1 -1.59 -6.49 -24.86
C MET A 1 -1.31 -6.61 -23.37
N ILE A 2 -0.06 -6.42 -22.96
CA ILE A 2 0.42 -6.74 -21.61
C ILE A 2 0.08 -5.54 -20.70
N LYS A 3 -0.93 -5.69 -19.85
CA LYS A 3 -1.18 -4.78 -18.73
C LYS A 3 -0.22 -5.17 -17.60
N MET A 4 0.44 -4.17 -17.02
CA MET A 4 1.40 -4.34 -15.93
C MET A 4 1.24 -3.12 -15.01
N TRP A 5 0.46 -3.27 -13.94
CA TRP A 5 0.28 -2.22 -12.92
C TRP A 5 1.41 -2.30 -11.90
N HIS A 6 2.02 -1.19 -11.47
CA HIS A 6 3.13 -1.23 -10.50
C HIS A 6 2.66 -0.85 -9.09
N PHE A 7 2.99 -1.71 -8.12
CA PHE A 7 2.88 -1.45 -6.67
C PHE A 7 4.03 -0.53 -6.21
N GLN A 8 3.82 0.37 -5.25
CA GLN A 8 4.92 1.16 -4.65
C GLN A 8 4.67 1.45 -3.17
N VAL A 9 5.70 1.23 -2.35
CA VAL A 9 5.77 1.64 -0.93
C VAL A 9 6.91 2.67 -0.80
N ILE A 10 6.67 3.79 -0.11
CA ILE A 10 7.63 4.91 -0.02
C ILE A 10 7.76 5.38 1.45
N PHE A 11 8.98 5.20 2.01
CA PHE A 11 9.59 5.91 3.16
C PHE A 11 8.98 5.68 4.57
N PRO A 12 9.72 5.97 5.68
CA PRO A 12 10.07 4.92 6.62
C PRO A 12 8.94 4.47 7.53
N LEU A 13 8.65 3.19 7.40
CA LEU A 13 7.60 2.46 8.07
C LEU A 13 8.17 1.11 8.49
N VAL A 14 7.91 0.71 9.73
CA VAL A 14 7.98 -0.70 10.11
C VAL A 14 6.58 -1.26 9.86
N CYS A 15 6.38 -1.90 8.71
CA CYS A 15 5.13 -2.56 8.33
C CYS A 15 5.16 -4.00 8.83
N ILE A 16 4.16 -4.37 9.62
CA ILE A 16 4.05 -5.70 10.23
C ILE A 16 3.04 -6.55 9.45
N PHE A 17 1.90 -5.97 9.03
CA PHE A 17 0.87 -6.61 8.19
C PHE A 17 0.23 -5.59 7.24
N VAL A 18 -0.06 -5.99 6.00
CA VAL A 18 -0.90 -5.24 5.04
C VAL A 18 -1.77 -6.26 4.29
N GLN A 19 -3.03 -6.38 4.68
CA GLN A 19 -4.01 -7.29 4.09
C GLN A 19 -5.19 -6.50 3.52
N VAL A 20 -5.67 -6.92 2.36
CA VAL A 20 -6.95 -6.46 1.80
C VAL A 20 -7.91 -7.65 1.74
N TYR A 21 -9.09 -7.50 2.36
CA TYR A 21 -10.15 -8.49 2.38
C TYR A 21 -11.28 -8.07 1.45
N THR A 22 -11.83 -8.98 0.66
CA THR A 22 -13.03 -8.75 -0.16
C THR A 22 -14.22 -9.57 0.34
N GLN A 23 -15.43 -9.24 -0.11
CA GLN A 23 -16.66 -9.99 0.23
C GLN A 23 -16.63 -11.48 -0.18
N SER A 24 -15.75 -11.89 -1.10
CA SER A 24 -15.55 -13.28 -1.52
C SER A 24 -14.52 -14.04 -0.66
N GLU A 25 -14.18 -13.52 0.53
CA GLU A 25 -13.13 -14.05 1.43
C GLU A 25 -11.74 -14.19 0.78
N THR A 26 -11.51 -13.48 -0.33
CA THR A 26 -10.21 -13.52 -1.00
C THR A 26 -9.28 -12.53 -0.32
N GLU A 27 -8.34 -13.05 0.46
CA GLU A 27 -7.31 -12.26 1.11
C GLU A 27 -6.18 -11.95 0.13
N VAL A 28 -5.82 -10.66 0.02
CA VAL A 28 -4.64 -10.21 -0.72
C VAL A 28 -3.58 -9.79 0.28
N ASP A 29 -2.54 -10.60 0.42
CA ASP A 29 -1.33 -10.27 1.20
C ASP A 29 -0.39 -9.39 0.35
N LEU A 30 -0.30 -8.12 0.70
CA LEU A 30 0.57 -7.16 0.01
C LEU A 30 2.01 -7.20 0.51
N LEU A 31 2.30 -7.81 1.67
CA LEU A 31 3.69 -7.98 2.13
C LEU A 31 4.45 -8.99 1.27
N ALA A 32 3.75 -9.93 0.64
CA ALA A 32 4.35 -10.80 -0.37
C ALA A 32 4.98 -10.02 -1.55
N ALA A 33 4.65 -8.74 -1.76
CA ALA A 33 5.31 -7.88 -2.73
C ALA A 33 6.75 -7.52 -2.36
N ILE A 34 7.07 -7.51 -1.07
CA ILE A 34 8.41 -7.22 -0.54
C ILE A 34 9.35 -8.38 -0.86
N GLY A 35 8.89 -9.62 -0.64
CA GLY A 35 9.71 -10.82 -0.75
C GLY A 35 10.75 -10.91 0.36
N LEU A 36 11.93 -11.46 0.06
CA LEU A 36 13.04 -11.51 1.01
C LEU A 36 13.65 -10.12 1.20
N PRO A 37 13.84 -9.64 2.43
CA PRO A 37 14.54 -8.38 2.69
C PRO A 37 15.92 -8.35 2.08
N ASP A 38 16.22 -7.21 1.47
CA ASP A 38 17.47 -6.92 0.81
C ASP A 38 17.94 -5.54 1.30
N PRO A 39 18.93 -5.48 2.21
CA PRO A 39 19.42 -4.23 2.76
C PRO A 39 19.93 -3.27 1.66
N SER A 40 20.42 -3.80 0.54
CA SER A 40 20.87 -2.98 -0.60
C SER A 40 19.72 -2.22 -1.28
N LYS A 41 18.49 -2.70 -1.09
CA LYS A 41 17.24 -2.08 -1.55
C LYS A 41 16.51 -1.34 -0.44
N GLY A 42 17.14 -1.10 0.72
CA GLY A 42 16.54 -0.38 1.83
C GLY A 42 15.42 -1.17 2.53
N VAL A 43 15.43 -2.50 2.47
CA VAL A 43 14.47 -3.37 3.15
C VAL A 43 15.21 -4.28 4.11
N THR A 44 14.84 -4.26 5.39
CA THR A 44 15.43 -5.11 6.43
C THR A 44 14.35 -5.73 7.30
N TYR A 45 14.71 -6.74 8.10
CA TYR A 45 13.86 -7.21 9.19
C TYR A 45 14.04 -6.31 10.42
N ASP A 46 12.96 -6.13 11.16
CA ASP A 46 12.93 -5.46 12.46
C ASP A 46 11.93 -6.18 13.38
N VAL A 47 11.95 -5.82 14.67
CA VAL A 47 11.03 -6.36 15.67
C VAL A 47 9.74 -5.53 15.64
N GLY A 48 8.65 -6.19 15.28
CA GLY A 48 7.31 -5.65 15.26
C GLY A 48 6.61 -5.66 16.61
N LEU A 49 5.29 -5.46 16.56
CA LEU A 49 4.43 -5.53 17.72
C LEU A 49 4.54 -6.92 18.37
N GLU A 50 4.61 -6.96 19.70
CA GLU A 50 4.69 -8.21 20.48
C GLU A 50 5.86 -9.15 20.11
N GLY A 51 6.90 -8.63 19.45
CA GLY A 51 8.06 -9.43 19.07
C GLY A 51 7.93 -10.17 17.75
N PHE A 52 6.80 -10.03 17.04
CA PHE A 52 6.62 -10.61 15.71
C PHE A 52 7.57 -9.96 14.68
N PRO A 53 8.02 -10.71 13.65
CA PRO A 53 8.88 -10.15 12.62
C PRO A 53 8.15 -9.06 11.83
N ALA A 54 8.88 -8.01 11.48
CA ALA A 54 8.35 -6.89 10.69
C ALA A 54 9.34 -6.49 9.60
N PHE A 55 8.83 -5.87 8.55
CA PHE A 55 9.67 -5.24 7.53
C PHE A 55 9.94 -3.80 7.91
N LYS A 56 11.22 -3.44 7.99
CA LYS A 56 11.64 -2.05 8.06
C LYS A 56 12.01 -1.57 6.67
N LEU A 57 11.30 -0.53 6.25
CA LEU A 57 11.51 0.14 4.98
C LEU A 57 12.23 1.45 5.23
N ASP A 58 13.40 1.63 4.60
CA ASP A 58 14.15 2.86 4.68
C ASP A 58 13.77 3.83 3.57
N LYS A 59 14.36 5.02 3.61
CA LYS A 59 14.24 6.05 2.58
C LYS A 59 14.65 5.57 1.18
N SER A 60 15.58 4.63 1.07
CA SER A 60 15.97 4.09 -0.24
C SER A 60 15.02 3.01 -0.76
N SER A 61 14.02 2.59 0.02
CA SER A 61 13.16 1.46 -0.34
C SER A 61 12.37 1.71 -1.62
N TYR A 62 12.46 0.74 -2.52
CA TYR A 62 11.76 0.79 -3.81
C TYR A 62 11.21 -0.57 -4.20
N ILE A 63 9.96 -0.80 -3.83
CA ILE A 63 9.30 -2.09 -4.02
C ILE A 63 8.28 -1.95 -5.13
N ARG A 64 8.45 -2.69 -6.23
CA ARG A 64 7.55 -2.70 -7.39
C ARG A 64 7.19 -4.12 -7.80
N LYS A 65 5.89 -4.37 -7.96
CA LYS A 65 5.33 -5.62 -8.48
C LYS A 65 4.11 -5.37 -9.36
N ALA A 66 3.85 -6.29 -10.29
CA ALA A 66 2.66 -6.29 -11.11
C ALA A 66 1.41 -6.42 -10.21
N ALA A 67 0.48 -5.47 -10.23
CA ALA A 67 -0.70 -5.53 -9.38
C ALA A 67 -1.60 -6.71 -9.76
N GLU A 68 -1.57 -7.15 -11.03
CA GLU A 68 -2.26 -8.36 -11.50
C GLU A 68 -1.77 -9.65 -10.82
N THR A 69 -0.58 -9.63 -10.21
CA THR A 69 -0.07 -10.75 -9.40
C THR A 69 -0.83 -10.90 -8.08
N TYR A 70 -1.42 -9.81 -7.57
CA TYR A 70 -2.07 -9.76 -6.26
C TYR A 70 -3.58 -9.58 -6.36
N PHE A 71 -4.03 -8.78 -7.33
CA PHE A 71 -5.43 -8.50 -7.59
C PHE A 71 -5.86 -9.27 -8.85
N THR A 72 -6.36 -10.50 -8.64
CA THR A 72 -6.82 -11.37 -9.74
C THR A 72 -8.07 -10.79 -10.43
N ASP A 73 -8.94 -10.15 -9.64
CA ASP A 73 -10.02 -9.30 -10.15
C ASP A 73 -9.51 -7.87 -10.38
N ARG A 74 -10.12 -7.18 -11.35
CA ARG A 74 -9.83 -5.75 -11.55
C ARG A 74 -10.20 -4.99 -10.28
N ILE A 75 -9.26 -4.19 -9.77
CA ILE A 75 -9.46 -3.29 -8.61
C ILE A 75 -10.77 -2.50 -8.71
N GLY A 76 -11.15 -2.07 -9.92
CA GLY A 76 -12.40 -1.35 -10.19
C GLY A 76 -13.70 -2.17 -10.10
N LYS A 77 -13.64 -3.46 -9.74
CA LYS A 77 -14.81 -4.31 -9.44
C LYS A 77 -14.96 -4.64 -7.95
N ILE A 78 -14.04 -4.17 -7.11
CA ILE A 78 -14.08 -4.40 -5.67
C ILE A 78 -14.96 -3.30 -5.06
N ASN A 79 -16.21 -3.65 -4.79
CA ASN A 79 -17.20 -2.70 -4.24
C ASN A 79 -17.20 -2.72 -2.71
N ASP A 80 -16.85 -3.86 -2.10
CA ASP A 80 -16.80 -4.05 -0.66
C ASP A 80 -15.47 -4.69 -0.27
N PHE A 81 -14.71 -3.99 0.57
CA PHE A 81 -13.42 -4.44 1.06
C PHE A 81 -13.08 -3.91 2.46
N ALA A 82 -12.19 -4.62 3.14
CA ALA A 82 -11.52 -4.13 4.35
C ALA A 82 -10.02 -4.09 4.14
N ILE A 83 -9.33 -3.14 4.77
CA ILE A 83 -7.88 -3.01 4.74
C ILE A 83 -7.36 -3.15 6.17
N GLY A 84 -6.58 -4.19 6.43
CA GLY A 84 -5.85 -4.36 7.69
C GLY A 84 -4.40 -3.93 7.51
N ILE A 85 -3.96 -2.88 8.21
CA ILE A 85 -2.55 -2.46 8.21
C ILE A 85 -2.05 -2.24 9.62
N THR A 86 -0.96 -2.92 9.96
CA THR A 86 -0.21 -2.69 11.20
C THR A 86 1.12 -2.06 10.84
N VAL A 87 1.33 -0.82 11.27
CA VAL A 87 2.53 -0.07 10.91
C VAL A 87 3.00 0.84 12.03
N LYS A 88 4.33 0.87 12.24
CA LYS A 88 4.99 1.86 13.09
C LYS A 88 5.62 2.92 12.20
N VAL A 89 5.07 4.13 12.28
CA VAL A 89 5.44 5.27 11.44
C VAL A 89 6.60 6.04 12.09
N PHE A 90 7.71 6.20 11.37
CA PHE A 90 8.83 7.06 11.78
C PHE A 90 8.91 8.34 10.95
N SER A 91 8.26 8.34 9.79
CA SER A 91 8.17 9.48 8.88
C SER A 91 7.05 10.45 9.29
N LYS A 92 7.15 11.70 8.83
CA LYS A 92 6.00 12.60 8.87
C LYS A 92 4.93 12.16 7.86
N ASP A 93 5.35 11.81 6.65
CA ASP A 93 4.46 11.39 5.55
C ASP A 93 4.99 10.12 4.87
N GLY A 94 4.09 9.29 4.34
CA GLY A 94 4.46 8.08 3.60
C GLY A 94 3.29 7.41 2.89
N ILE A 95 3.57 6.66 1.82
CA ILE A 95 2.58 5.82 1.14
C ILE A 95 2.78 4.40 1.64
N LEU A 96 1.76 3.84 2.30
CA LEU A 96 1.77 2.45 2.80
C LEU A 96 1.73 1.47 1.64
N PHE A 97 0.87 1.76 0.67
CA PHE A 97 0.86 1.12 -0.63
C PHE A 97 0.13 1.97 -1.66
N ALA A 98 0.47 1.78 -2.93
CA ALA A 98 -0.27 2.34 -4.04
C ALA A 98 -0.23 1.42 -5.26
N VAL A 99 -1.38 1.18 -5.86
CA VAL A 99 -1.53 0.66 -7.21
C VAL A 99 -1.70 1.84 -8.14
N LYS A 100 -0.74 2.01 -9.04
CA LYS A 100 -0.72 3.13 -9.99
C LYS A 100 -0.92 2.65 -11.42
N ASN A 101 -1.46 3.52 -12.26
CA ASN A 101 -1.51 3.30 -13.70
C ASN A 101 -0.10 3.09 -14.29
N ILE A 102 -0.06 2.59 -15.54
CA ILE A 102 1.20 2.29 -16.25
C ILE A 102 2.13 3.51 -16.42
N TYR A 103 1.58 4.73 -16.30
CA TYR A 103 2.31 5.98 -16.38
C TYR A 103 2.72 6.53 -15.01
N GLU A 104 2.35 5.86 -13.92
CA GLU A 104 2.61 6.24 -12.53
C GLU A 104 2.07 7.61 -12.10
N THR A 105 1.13 8.16 -12.86
CA THR A 105 0.54 9.48 -12.63
C THR A 105 -0.70 9.45 -11.75
N VAL A 106 -1.41 8.32 -11.70
CA VAL A 106 -2.69 8.20 -10.99
C VAL A 106 -2.65 6.98 -10.07
N ILE A 107 -2.95 7.19 -8.78
CA ILE A 107 -3.19 6.11 -7.81
C ILE A 107 -4.63 5.63 -8.00
N ALA A 108 -4.80 4.41 -8.50
CA ALA A 108 -6.12 3.78 -8.64
C ALA A 108 -6.63 3.26 -7.29
N PHE A 109 -5.72 2.76 -6.45
CA PHE A 109 -6.04 2.27 -5.12
C PHE A 109 -4.81 2.39 -4.23
N GLY A 110 -4.93 2.88 -3.00
CA GLY A 110 -3.78 3.01 -2.11
C GLY A 110 -4.09 3.72 -0.81
N VAL A 111 -3.18 3.58 0.16
CA VAL A 111 -3.28 4.24 1.46
C VAL A 111 -2.04 5.09 1.70
N ARG A 112 -2.26 6.35 2.08
CA ARG A 112 -1.22 7.29 2.49
C ARG A 112 -1.44 7.71 3.93
N ILE A 113 -0.33 7.88 4.65
CA ILE A 113 -0.30 8.50 5.97
C ILE A 113 0.34 9.88 5.83
N THR A 114 -0.24 10.88 6.48
CA THR A 114 0.35 12.23 6.59
C THR A 114 0.32 12.73 8.02
N ALA A 115 1.39 13.33 8.50
CA ALA A 115 1.45 13.85 9.86
C ALA A 115 0.59 15.11 9.98
N THR A 116 -0.20 15.19 11.04
CA THR A 116 -0.99 16.38 11.38
C THR A 116 -0.40 17.18 12.54
N GLY A 117 0.70 16.69 13.12
CA GLY A 117 1.36 17.28 14.29
C GLY A 117 0.97 16.57 15.59
N ASN A 118 1.71 16.84 16.67
CA ASN A 118 1.47 16.28 18.01
C ASN A 118 1.41 14.74 18.05
N GLY A 119 2.20 14.07 17.22
CA GLY A 119 2.22 12.60 17.13
C GLY A 119 0.99 11.98 16.47
N LYS A 120 0.11 12.80 15.87
CA LYS A 120 -1.06 12.35 15.12
C LYS A 120 -0.77 12.26 13.63
N HIS A 121 -1.48 11.36 12.98
CA HIS A 121 -1.42 11.17 11.53
C HIS A 121 -2.83 11.02 10.98
N ASN A 122 -3.05 11.57 9.78
CA ASN A 122 -4.22 11.28 8.97
C ASN A 122 -3.98 10.05 8.12
N VAL A 123 -5.01 9.23 7.96
CA VAL A 123 -5.03 8.13 6.99
C VAL A 123 -5.91 8.50 5.81
N ILE A 124 -5.30 8.55 4.62
CA ILE A 124 -5.94 8.92 3.36
C ILE A 124 -6.07 7.66 2.50
N LEU A 125 -7.32 7.28 2.18
CA LEU A 125 -7.63 6.23 1.23
C LEU A 125 -7.86 6.81 -0.16
N TYR A 126 -7.03 6.41 -1.11
CA TYR A 126 -7.25 6.63 -2.54
C TYR A 126 -7.99 5.45 -3.12
N TYR A 127 -9.11 5.73 -3.79
CA TYR A 127 -9.86 4.73 -4.55
C TYR A 127 -10.43 5.36 -5.81
N LYS A 128 -10.32 4.64 -6.92
CA LYS A 128 -10.91 5.01 -8.20
C LYS A 128 -11.83 3.88 -8.66
N GLU A 129 -13.12 4.17 -8.63
CA GLU A 129 -14.15 3.31 -9.19
C GLU A 129 -14.06 3.32 -10.74
N ASP A 130 -14.17 2.15 -11.38
CA ASP A 130 -14.04 2.02 -12.85
C ASP A 130 -15.21 2.67 -13.63
N HIS A 131 -16.16 3.31 -12.95
CA HIS A 131 -17.36 3.88 -13.56
C HIS A 131 -17.16 5.22 -14.26
N GLN A 132 -16.04 5.94 -14.03
CA GLN A 132 -15.75 7.16 -14.77
C GLN A 132 -14.27 7.31 -15.12
N TYR A 133 -14.03 7.81 -16.33
CA TYR A 133 -12.74 8.28 -16.86
C TYR A 133 -12.23 9.52 -16.10
N GLY A 134 -12.26 9.53 -14.77
CA GLY A 134 -11.69 10.58 -13.94
C GLY A 134 -10.16 10.56 -14.01
N GLN A 135 -9.54 11.69 -14.32
CA GLN A 135 -8.08 11.84 -14.38
C GLN A 135 -7.43 11.93 -12.99
N MET A 136 -8.20 11.82 -11.89
CA MET A 136 -7.73 12.05 -10.52
C MET A 136 -8.25 10.98 -9.56
N SER A 137 -7.46 10.67 -8.52
CA SER A 137 -7.89 9.85 -7.39
C SER A 137 -8.81 10.66 -6.47
N VAL A 138 -9.82 10.01 -5.90
CA VAL A 138 -10.71 10.63 -4.90
C VAL A 138 -10.27 10.17 -3.50
N THR A 139 -10.23 11.11 -2.56
CA THR A 139 -10.12 10.79 -1.13
C THR A 139 -11.50 10.42 -0.62
N ILE A 140 -11.70 9.16 -0.28
CA ILE A 140 -13.00 8.65 0.20
C ILE A 140 -13.09 8.54 1.73
N GLY A 141 -11.99 8.79 2.43
CA GLY A 141 -11.95 8.83 3.88
C GLY A 141 -10.72 9.57 4.39
N ASN A 142 -10.91 10.28 5.51
CA ASN A 142 -9.86 10.90 6.29
C ASN A 142 -10.16 10.61 7.77
N PHE A 143 -9.27 9.87 8.42
CA PHE A 143 -9.42 9.36 9.78
C PHE A 143 -8.29 9.87 10.66
#